data_AF-A0A419WBM4-F1
#
_entry.id   AF-A0A419WBM4-F1
#
_cell.length_a   1.000
_cell.length_b   1.000
_cell.length_c   1.000
_cell.angle_alpha   90.00
_cell.angle_beta   90.00
_cell.angle_gamma   90.00
#
_symmetry.space_group_name_H-M   'P 1'
#
loop_
_entity.id
_entity.type
_entity.pdbx_description
1 polymer ?
#
loop_
_entity_poly.entity_id
_entity_poly.type
_entity_poly.pdbx_seq_one_letter_code
_entity_poly.pdbx_strand_id
1 'polypeptide(L)'
;MTKRDFFILVIKLFGLYSIITAVFFTLPSNVSFIIMDFGVTSILYLLAILFVIVALFVFLIFKASQIVNLLKLDKGFDNDKIELGNLTTVEIVKIATFIIGGFLIINNIPVFINQTINTFYTDIQSQAVTPTYKWNWFVNGLNILIGYLLITNLNFVARLLRLENNTEK
;
A
#
# COMPACT_ATOMS: atom_id res chain seq x y z
N MET A 1 -22.92 -1.53 10.44
CA MET A 1 -21.46 -1.33 10.56
C MET A 1 -21.17 0.16 10.47
N THR A 2 -20.39 0.74 11.38
CA THR A 2 -19.97 2.15 11.22
C THR A 2 -18.97 2.25 10.08
N LYS A 3 -18.86 3.43 9.45
CA LYS A 3 -17.87 3.67 8.38
C LYS A 3 -16.45 3.39 8.86
N ARG A 4 -16.17 3.81 10.08
CA ARG A 4 -14.92 3.53 10.77
C ARG A 4 -14.64 2.03 10.87
N ASP A 5 -15.60 1.24 11.32
CA ASP A 5 -15.43 -0.22 11.46
C ASP A 5 -15.19 -0.89 10.10
N PHE A 6 -15.87 -0.43 9.04
CA PHE A 6 -15.63 -0.91 7.69
C PHE A 6 -14.18 -0.68 7.24
N PHE A 7 -13.68 0.55 7.31
CA PHE A 7 -12.32 0.86 6.89
C PHE A 7 -11.28 0.15 7.76
N ILE A 8 -11.52 0.01 9.06
CA ILE A 8 -10.67 -0.81 9.94
C ILE A 8 -10.62 -2.25 9.44
N LEU A 9 -11.77 -2.84 9.10
CA LEU A 9 -11.85 -4.21 8.60
C LEU A 9 -11.13 -4.36 7.27
N VAL A 10 -11.34 -3.44 6.33
CA VAL A 10 -10.67 -3.45 5.01
C VAL A 10 -9.15 -3.32 5.18
N ILE A 11 -8.67 -2.39 6.03
CA ILE A 11 -7.24 -2.23 6.32
C ILE A 11 -6.64 -3.50 6.94
N LYS A 12 -7.37 -4.18 7.82
CA LYS A 12 -6.92 -5.46 8.41
C LYS A 12 -6.83 -6.58 7.36
N LEU A 13 -7.81 -6.68 6.46
CA LEU A 13 -7.78 -7.63 5.34
C LEU A 13 -6.60 -7.38 4.42
N PHE A 14 -6.35 -6.11 4.13
CA PHE A 14 -5.18 -5.64 3.42
C PHE A 14 -3.88 -6.01 4.13
N GLY A 15 -3.77 -5.79 5.44
CA GLY A 15 -2.62 -6.21 6.23
C GLY A 15 -2.37 -7.71 6.16
N LEU A 16 -3.43 -8.53 6.21
CA LEU A 16 -3.33 -9.98 6.07
C LEU A 16 -2.82 -10.38 4.68
N TYR A 17 -3.37 -9.78 3.62
CA TYR A 17 -2.94 -10.00 2.24
C TYR A 17 -1.46 -9.60 2.03
N SER A 18 -1.01 -8.50 2.63
CA SER A 18 0.39 -8.06 2.58
C SER A 18 1.34 -9.10 3.16
N ILE A 19 0.99 -9.75 4.28
CA ILE A 19 1.85 -10.81 4.85
C ILE A 19 1.98 -11.97 3.90
N ILE A 20 0.86 -12.45 3.35
CA ILE A 20 0.87 -13.60 2.45
C ILE A 20 1.79 -13.29 1.27
N THR A 21 1.66 -12.10 0.69
CA THR A 21 2.53 -11.66 -0.39
C THR A 21 4.00 -11.59 0.03
N ALA A 22 4.28 -11.00 1.19
CA ALA A 22 5.63 -10.82 1.69
C ALA A 22 6.33 -12.16 2.01
N VAL A 23 5.61 -13.10 2.62
CA VAL A 23 6.14 -14.42 3.01
C VAL A 23 6.34 -15.32 1.80
N PHE A 24 5.39 -15.35 0.86
CA PHE A 24 5.45 -16.29 -0.26
C PHE A 24 6.16 -15.76 -1.50
N PHE A 25 6.28 -14.44 -1.66
CA PHE A 25 6.94 -13.85 -2.83
C PHE A 25 8.19 -13.07 -2.45
N THR A 26 8.08 -12.09 -1.53
CA THR A 26 9.20 -11.20 -1.21
C THR A 26 10.34 -11.92 -0.48
N LEU A 27 10.06 -12.79 0.49
CA LEU A 27 11.14 -13.53 1.17
C LEU A 27 11.90 -14.46 0.21
N PRO A 28 11.25 -15.39 -0.54
CA PRO A 28 11.95 -16.27 -1.47
C PRO A 28 12.75 -15.55 -2.55
N SER A 29 12.24 -14.42 -3.07
CA SER A 29 12.95 -13.64 -4.10
C SER A 29 14.27 -13.04 -3.61
N ASN A 30 14.43 -12.88 -2.29
CA ASN A 30 15.64 -12.32 -1.67
C ASN A 30 16.61 -13.39 -1.16
N VAL A 31 16.16 -14.63 -0.98
CA VAL A 31 17.02 -15.75 -0.58
C VAL A 31 18.09 -16.04 -1.65
N SER A 32 17.78 -15.83 -2.93
CA SER A 32 18.74 -16.01 -4.03
C SER A 32 19.99 -15.12 -3.89
N PHE A 33 19.83 -13.88 -3.43
CA PHE A 33 20.95 -12.95 -3.20
C PHE A 33 21.84 -13.40 -2.04
N ILE A 34 21.25 -14.00 -1.00
CA ILE A 34 21.98 -14.48 0.18
C ILE A 34 22.79 -15.75 -0.14
N ILE A 35 22.25 -16.62 -1.00
CA ILE A 35 22.93 -17.86 -1.40
C ILE A 35 24.20 -17.56 -2.24
N MET A 36 24.20 -16.49 -3.03
CA MET A 36 25.35 -16.12 -3.87
C MET A 36 26.54 -15.58 -3.08
N ASP A 37 26.31 -14.92 -1.95
CA ASP A 37 27.35 -14.28 -1.13
C ASP A 37 27.02 -14.47 0.37
N PHE A 38 27.35 -15.64 0.91
CA PHE A 38 27.00 -16.01 2.27
C PHE A 38 27.96 -15.37 3.28
N GLY A 39 27.60 -14.17 3.77
CA GLY A 39 28.36 -13.42 4.75
C GLY A 39 27.50 -12.75 5.82
N VAL A 40 28.14 -12.14 6.82
CA VAL A 40 27.46 -11.43 7.93
C VAL A 40 26.54 -10.32 7.39
N THR A 41 26.95 -9.63 6.33
CA THR A 41 26.16 -8.56 5.70
C THR A 41 24.86 -9.08 5.11
N SER A 42 24.86 -10.26 4.50
CA SER A 42 23.68 -10.92 3.92
C SER A 42 22.68 -11.35 5.00
N ILE A 43 23.17 -11.80 6.16
CA ILE A 43 22.33 -12.11 7.32
C ILE A 43 21.66 -10.85 7.88
N LEU A 44 22.43 -9.77 8.05
CA LEU A 44 21.89 -8.48 8.51
C LEU A 44 20.83 -7.94 7.54
N TYR A 45 21.05 -8.09 6.24
CA TYR A 45 20.09 -7.72 5.19
C TYR A 45 18.78 -8.50 5.31
N LEU A 46 18.83 -9.84 5.49
CA LEU A 46 17.64 -10.66 5.68
C LEU A 46 16.85 -10.25 6.94
N LEU A 47 17.55 -10.01 8.05
CA LEU A 47 16.94 -9.56 9.30
C LEU A 47 16.25 -8.20 9.13
N ALA A 48 16.85 -7.28 8.36
CA ALA A 48 16.26 -5.99 8.05
C ALA A 48 14.95 -6.13 7.26
N ILE A 49 14.90 -6.98 6.23
CA ILE A 49 13.67 -7.25 5.47
C ILE A 49 12.60 -7.85 6.37
N LEU A 50 12.94 -8.87 7.16
CA LEU A 50 12.02 -9.53 8.08
C LEU A 50 11.45 -8.53 9.08
N PHE A 51 12.31 -7.67 9.64
CA PHE A 51 11.89 -6.62 10.56
C PHE A 51 10.88 -5.66 9.90
N VAL A 52 11.14 -5.21 8.67
CA VAL A 52 10.20 -4.32 7.94
C VAL A 52 8.86 -5.01 7.68
N ILE A 53 8.87 -6.27 7.24
CA ILE A 53 7.63 -7.03 6.97
C ILE A 53 6.80 -7.16 8.25
N VAL A 54 7.44 -7.54 9.37
CA VAL A 54 6.76 -7.68 10.67
C VAL A 54 6.25 -6.32 11.15
N ALA A 55 7.04 -5.26 11.02
CA ALA A 55 6.63 -3.91 11.42
C ALA A 55 5.41 -3.43 10.61
N LEU A 56 5.42 -3.62 9.28
CA LEU A 56 4.28 -3.29 8.41
C LEU A 56 3.03 -4.09 8.80
N PHE A 57 3.17 -5.38 9.06
CA PHE A 57 2.06 -6.22 9.51
C PHE A 57 1.47 -5.74 10.83
N VAL A 58 2.33 -5.51 11.83
CA VAL A 58 1.89 -5.06 13.16
C VAL A 58 1.16 -3.73 13.04
N PHE A 59 1.67 -2.83 12.20
CA PHE A 59 1.04 -1.54 11.95
C PHE A 59 -0.33 -1.67 11.25
N LEU A 60 -0.43 -2.45 10.17
CA LEU A 60 -1.68 -2.60 9.43
C LEU A 60 -2.77 -3.34 10.23
N ILE A 61 -2.43 -4.33 11.05
CA ILE A 61 -3.43 -5.11 11.79
C ILE A 61 -3.79 -4.50 13.14
N PHE A 62 -2.78 -4.18 13.96
CA PHE A 62 -3.02 -3.71 15.33
C PHE A 62 -3.26 -2.21 15.41
N LYS A 63 -2.77 -1.43 14.43
CA LYS A 63 -2.93 0.02 14.39
C LYS A 63 -3.86 0.50 13.27
N ALA A 64 -4.69 -0.38 12.71
CA ALA A 64 -5.70 -0.03 11.69
C ALA A 64 -6.56 1.18 12.09
N SER A 65 -6.97 1.29 13.35
CA SER A 65 -7.76 2.43 13.85
C SER A 65 -6.99 3.76 13.80
N GLN A 66 -5.67 3.73 14.00
CA GLN A 66 -4.81 4.90 13.87
C GLN A 66 -4.63 5.29 12.40
N ILE A 67 -4.55 4.30 11.49
CA ILE A 67 -4.49 4.55 10.04
C ILE A 67 -5.76 5.23 9.56
N VAL A 68 -6.94 4.77 10.00
CA VAL A 68 -8.22 5.43 9.70
C VAL A 68 -8.22 6.88 10.15
N ASN A 69 -7.71 7.16 11.35
CA ASN A 69 -7.61 8.53 11.88
C ASN A 69 -6.61 9.39 11.10
N LEU A 70 -5.44 8.83 10.77
CA LEU A 70 -4.36 9.53 10.08
C LEU A 70 -4.79 9.94 8.67
N LEU A 71 -5.43 9.02 7.96
CA LEU A 71 -5.93 9.23 6.60
C LEU A 71 -7.33 9.85 6.59
N LYS A 72 -7.94 10.07 7.76
CA LYS A 72 -9.28 10.66 7.95
C LYS A 72 -10.35 9.95 7.12
N LEU A 73 -10.30 8.62 7.02
CA LEU A 73 -11.18 7.82 6.13
C LEU A 73 -12.64 7.80 6.57
N ASP A 74 -12.88 8.04 7.85
CA ASP A 74 -14.23 8.25 8.39
C ASP A 74 -14.81 9.61 7.99
N LYS A 75 -13.99 10.54 7.50
CA LYS A 75 -14.43 11.88 7.07
C LYS A 75 -14.72 11.91 5.58
N GLY A 76 -15.80 12.60 5.22
CA GLY A 76 -16.20 12.79 3.82
C GLY A 76 -17.35 11.89 3.38
N PHE A 77 -18.01 11.18 4.29
CA PHE A 77 -19.30 10.58 4.03
C PHE A 77 -20.40 11.32 4.81
N ASP A 78 -21.61 11.37 4.25
CA ASP A 78 -22.69 12.20 4.81
C ASP A 78 -23.38 11.58 6.04
N ASN A 79 -23.39 10.25 6.14
CA ASN A 79 -23.95 9.50 7.26
C ASN A 79 -22.86 8.72 8.04
N ASP A 80 -23.05 8.39 9.31
CA ASP A 80 -22.05 7.61 10.08
C ASP A 80 -22.13 6.09 9.87
N LYS A 81 -23.28 5.61 9.38
CA LYS A 81 -23.54 4.18 9.13
C LYS A 81 -23.37 3.86 7.65
N ILE A 82 -22.78 2.69 7.37
CA ILE A 82 -22.83 2.07 6.04
C ILE A 82 -24.05 1.16 6.00
N GLU A 83 -25.06 1.57 5.24
CA GLU A 83 -26.21 0.74 4.89
C GLU A 83 -26.00 0.21 3.47
N LEU A 84 -25.51 -1.03 3.35
CA LEU A 84 -25.14 -1.62 2.06
C LEU A 84 -26.31 -1.64 1.04
N GLY A 85 -27.55 -1.65 1.51
CA GLY A 85 -28.76 -1.59 0.66
C GLY A 85 -29.14 -0.20 0.14
N ASN A 86 -28.49 0.86 0.62
CA ASN A 86 -28.81 2.25 0.27
C ASN A 86 -27.55 3.10 0.00
N LEU A 87 -26.51 2.48 -0.56
CA LEU A 87 -25.29 3.19 -0.93
C LEU A 87 -25.54 4.09 -2.14
N THR A 88 -25.23 5.37 -1.99
CA THR A 88 -25.29 6.29 -3.12
C THR A 88 -24.13 6.01 -4.10
N THR A 89 -24.30 6.35 -5.38
CA THR A 89 -23.23 6.22 -6.39
C THR A 89 -21.92 6.88 -5.94
N VAL A 90 -22.01 8.00 -5.24
CA VAL A 90 -20.84 8.73 -4.70
C VAL A 90 -20.10 7.90 -3.67
N GLU A 91 -20.83 7.26 -2.76
CA GLU A 91 -20.23 6.42 -1.72
C GLU A 91 -19.58 5.18 -2.32
N ILE A 92 -20.18 4.59 -3.36
CA ILE A 92 -19.59 3.47 -4.11
C ILE A 92 -18.27 3.92 -4.75
N VAL A 93 -18.25 5.07 -5.42
CA VAL A 93 -17.02 5.61 -6.03
C VAL A 93 -15.94 5.89 -4.98
N LYS A 94 -16.30 6.44 -3.80
CA LYS A 94 -15.35 6.65 -2.71
C LYS A 94 -14.77 5.33 -2.19
N ILE A 95 -15.60 4.31 -1.99
CA ILE A 95 -15.15 2.98 -1.56
C ILE A 95 -14.23 2.35 -2.62
N ALA A 96 -14.61 2.41 -3.90
CA ALA A 96 -13.80 1.89 -4.99
C ALA A 96 -12.45 2.62 -5.09
N THR A 97 -12.46 3.96 -5.00
CA THR A 97 -11.24 4.78 -5.00
C THR A 97 -10.32 4.42 -3.84
N PHE A 98 -10.90 4.23 -2.65
CA PHE A 98 -10.14 3.79 -1.48
C PHE A 98 -9.50 2.41 -1.70
N ILE A 99 -10.25 1.45 -2.23
CA ILE A 99 -9.74 0.10 -2.49
C ILE A 99 -8.61 0.14 -3.53
N ILE A 100 -8.79 0.85 -4.63
CA ILE A 100 -7.77 1.00 -5.69
C ILE A 100 -6.51 1.67 -5.15
N GLY A 101 -6.65 2.80 -4.45
CA GLY A 101 -5.53 3.49 -3.85
C GLY A 101 -4.83 2.64 -2.79
N GLY A 102 -5.60 1.90 -1.99
CA GLY A 102 -5.08 0.96 -1.00
C GLY A 102 -4.22 -0.14 -1.64
N PHE A 103 -4.72 -0.78 -2.69
CA PHE A 103 -3.95 -1.79 -3.43
C PHE A 103 -2.67 -1.23 -4.04
N LEU A 104 -2.70 -0.02 -4.59
CA LEU A 104 -1.49 0.63 -5.09
C LEU A 104 -0.44 0.80 -3.98
N ILE A 105 -0.84 1.22 -2.78
CA ILE A 105 0.10 1.35 -1.67
C ILE A 105 0.61 -0.02 -1.22
N ILE A 106 -0.28 -0.96 -0.96
CA ILE A 106 0.05 -2.26 -0.34
C ILE A 106 0.93 -3.12 -1.23
N ASN A 107 0.65 -3.14 -2.54
CA ASN A 107 1.43 -3.96 -3.46
C ASN A 107 2.82 -3.36 -3.73
N ASN A 108 2.95 -2.03 -3.65
CA ASN A 108 4.18 -1.35 -4.05
C ASN A 108 5.08 -0.99 -2.86
N ILE A 109 4.55 -0.78 -1.63
CA ILE A 109 5.39 -0.47 -0.44
C ILE A 109 6.45 -1.55 -0.17
N PRO A 110 6.11 -2.85 -0.07
CA PRO A 110 7.11 -3.88 0.25
C PRO A 110 8.18 -3.96 -0.83
N VAL A 111 7.77 -3.89 -2.11
CA VAL A 111 8.67 -3.93 -3.27
C VAL A 111 9.57 -2.70 -3.29
N PHE A 112 9.02 -1.51 -3.07
CA PHE A 112 9.77 -0.26 -3.03
C PHE A 112 10.80 -0.26 -1.90
N ILE A 113 10.44 -0.71 -0.69
CA ILE A 113 11.40 -0.79 0.42
C ILE A 113 12.50 -1.79 0.09
N ASN A 114 12.15 -2.98 -0.41
CA ASN A 114 13.13 -3.96 -0.84
C ASN A 114 14.08 -3.40 -1.90
N GLN A 115 13.56 -2.73 -2.92
CA GLN A 115 14.34 -2.11 -3.98
C GLN A 115 15.24 -0.99 -3.48
N THR A 116 14.76 -0.20 -2.53
CA THR A 116 15.54 0.85 -1.87
C THR A 116 16.72 0.22 -1.14
N ILE A 117 16.49 -0.77 -0.27
CA ILE A 117 17.57 -1.43 0.50
C ILE A 117 18.55 -2.13 -0.44
N ASN A 118 18.06 -2.83 -1.47
CA ASN A 118 18.91 -3.47 -2.48
C ASN A 118 19.81 -2.49 -3.22
N THR A 119 19.27 -1.36 -3.65
CA THR A 119 20.04 -0.33 -4.37
C THR A 119 21.17 0.19 -3.49
N PHE A 120 20.89 0.47 -2.21
CA PHE A 120 21.93 0.84 -1.25
C PHE A 120 22.98 -0.26 -1.06
N TYR A 121 22.56 -1.52 -0.96
CA TYR A 121 23.47 -2.65 -0.79
C TYR A 121 24.41 -2.83 -1.99
N THR A 122 23.88 -2.78 -3.21
CA THR A 122 24.66 -2.91 -4.44
C THR A 122 25.63 -1.74 -4.63
N ASP A 123 25.24 -0.53 -4.23
CA ASP A 123 26.12 0.65 -4.28
C ASP A 123 27.33 0.47 -3.35
N ILE A 124 27.12 -0.08 -2.14
CA ILE A 124 28.21 -0.42 -1.21
C ILE A 124 29.14 -1.49 -1.81
N GLN A 125 28.58 -2.49 -2.50
CA GLN A 125 29.36 -3.54 -3.17
C GLN A 125 29.98 -3.09 -4.51
N SER A 126 29.81 -1.82 -4.92
CA SER A 126 30.24 -1.32 -6.24
C SER A 126 29.66 -2.10 -7.42
N GLN A 127 28.48 -2.71 -7.25
CA GLN A 127 27.74 -3.42 -8.29
C GLN A 127 26.73 -2.48 -8.96
N ALA A 128 26.70 -2.48 -10.29
CA ALA A 128 25.78 -1.62 -11.04
C ALA A 128 24.34 -2.17 -11.02
N VAL A 129 23.40 -1.34 -10.55
CA VAL A 129 21.97 -1.62 -10.66
C VAL A 129 21.50 -1.43 -12.10
N THR A 130 20.79 -2.41 -12.66
CA THR A 130 20.32 -2.37 -14.05
C THR A 130 19.31 -1.23 -14.27
N PRO A 131 19.25 -0.62 -15.47
CA PRO A 131 18.28 0.43 -15.77
C PRO A 131 16.82 0.00 -15.56
N THR A 132 16.48 -1.24 -15.91
CA THR A 132 15.14 -1.82 -15.69
C THR A 132 14.78 -1.87 -14.22
N TYR A 133 15.73 -2.21 -13.35
CA TYR A 133 15.51 -2.22 -11.91
C TYR A 133 15.26 -0.82 -11.35
N LYS A 134 16.05 0.18 -11.79
CA LYS A 134 15.84 1.58 -11.42
C LYS A 134 14.48 2.11 -11.88
N TRP A 135 14.06 1.75 -13.09
CA TRP A 135 12.75 2.12 -13.62
C TRP A 135 11.62 1.51 -12.79
N ASN A 136 11.70 0.21 -12.49
CA ASN A 136 10.73 -0.46 -11.63
C ASN A 136 10.68 0.19 -10.24
N TRP A 137 11.82 0.54 -9.67
CA TRP A 137 11.88 1.25 -8.38
C TRP A 137 11.17 2.60 -8.41
N PHE A 138 11.40 3.40 -9.46
CA PHE A 138 10.70 4.65 -9.67
C PHE A 138 9.19 4.47 -9.80
N VAL A 139 8.74 3.51 -10.63
CA VAL A 139 7.32 3.21 -10.85
C VAL A 139 6.65 2.77 -9.54
N ASN A 140 7.29 1.92 -8.74
CA ASN A 140 6.76 1.51 -7.44
C ASN A 140 6.59 2.71 -6.50
N GLY A 141 7.56 3.64 -6.47
CA GLY A 141 7.46 4.88 -5.71
C GLY A 141 6.29 5.76 -6.17
N LEU A 142 6.11 5.90 -7.48
CA LEU A 142 5.01 6.67 -8.07
C LEU A 142 3.65 6.05 -7.74
N ASN A 143 3.53 4.72 -7.80
CA ASN A 143 2.30 4.00 -7.44
C ASN A 143 1.91 4.24 -5.97
N ILE A 144 2.87 4.24 -5.06
CA ILE A 144 2.62 4.56 -3.63
C ILE A 144 2.10 5.99 -3.49
N LEU A 145 2.73 6.95 -4.19
CA LEU A 145 2.32 8.36 -4.15
C LEU A 145 0.91 8.55 -4.72
N ILE A 146 0.61 7.95 -5.87
CA ILE A 146 -0.73 7.99 -6.47
C ILE A 146 -1.75 7.35 -5.53
N GLY A 147 -1.45 6.17 -4.99
CA GLY A 147 -2.34 5.50 -4.04
C GLY A 147 -2.63 6.34 -2.80
N TYR A 148 -1.61 7.01 -2.26
CA TYR A 148 -1.77 7.94 -1.13
C TYR A 148 -2.66 9.13 -1.48
N LEU A 149 -2.46 9.75 -2.66
CA LEU A 149 -3.29 10.86 -3.13
C LEU A 149 -4.75 10.44 -3.32
N LEU A 150 -5.01 9.26 -3.90
CA LEU A 150 -6.37 8.73 -4.07
C LEU A 150 -7.07 8.54 -2.73
N ILE A 151 -6.40 7.92 -1.76
CA ILE A 151 -6.98 7.64 -0.44
C ILE A 151 -7.25 8.92 0.36
N THR A 152 -6.37 9.93 0.26
CA THR A 152 -6.54 11.19 1.00
C THR A 152 -7.55 12.14 0.33
N ASN A 153 -7.82 11.98 -0.96
CA ASN A 153 -8.67 12.88 -1.75
C ASN A 153 -9.92 12.18 -2.32
N LEU A 154 -10.56 11.28 -1.55
CA LEU A 154 -11.74 10.51 -2.00
C LEU A 154 -12.87 11.38 -2.54
N ASN A 155 -13.16 12.52 -1.90
CA ASN A 155 -14.21 13.45 -2.34
C ASN A 155 -13.89 14.11 -3.68
N PHE A 156 -12.62 14.43 -3.92
CA PHE A 156 -12.17 15.04 -5.17
C PHE A 156 -12.37 14.07 -6.33
N VAL A 157 -11.92 12.82 -6.16
CA VAL A 157 -12.07 11.77 -7.18
C VAL A 157 -13.55 11.48 -7.44
N ALA A 158 -14.35 11.35 -6.38
CA ALA A 158 -15.78 11.11 -6.53
C ALA A 158 -16.51 12.25 -7.25
N ARG A 159 -16.07 13.50 -7.06
CA ARG A 159 -16.60 14.65 -7.80
C ARG A 159 -16.16 14.65 -9.26
N LEU A 160 -14.87 14.38 -9.53
CA LEU A 160 -14.33 14.32 -10.88
C LEU A 160 -15.06 13.28 -11.73
N LEU A 161 -15.31 12.10 -11.17
CA LEU A 161 -16.02 11.02 -11.86
C LEU A 161 -17.54 11.23 -11.95
N ARG A 162 -18.09 12.19 -11.19
CA ARG A 162 -19.51 12.59 -11.29
C ARG A 162 -19.76 13.64 -12.36
N LEU A 163 -18.72 14.30 -12.88
CA LEU A 163 -18.82 15.53 -13.67
C LEU A 163 -19.20 15.34 -15.15
N GLU A 164 -19.88 14.26 -15.53
CA GLU A 164 -20.40 14.11 -16.90
C GLU A 164 -21.94 14.01 -17.00
N ASN A 165 -22.67 14.28 -15.91
CA ASN A 165 -24.15 14.38 -15.95
C ASN A 165 -24.70 15.80 -15.80
N ASN A 166 -23.84 16.84 -15.88
CA ASN A 166 -24.26 18.24 -15.89
C ASN A 166 -23.90 18.99 -17.19
N THR A 167 -23.53 18.27 -18.25
CA THR A 167 -23.60 18.79 -19.62
C THR A 167 -24.94 18.40 -20.22
N GLU A 168 -26.01 19.09 -19.82
CA GLU A 168 -27.19 19.30 -20.66
C GLU A 168 -28.14 20.30 -19.99
N LYS A 169 -28.16 21.53 -20.51
CA LYS A 169 -29.36 22.30 -20.90
C LYS A 169 -29.00 23.70 -21.36
#